data_AF-A0A0G1WQ87-F1
#
_entry.id   AF-A0A0G1WQ87-F1
#
_cell.length_a   1.000
_cell.length_b   1.000
_cell.length_c   1.000
_cell.angle_alpha   90.00
_cell.angle_beta   90.00
_cell.angle_gamma   90.00
#
_symmetry.space_group_name_H-M   'P 1'
#
loop_
_entity.id
_entity.type
_entity.pdbx_description
1 polymer ?
#
loop_
_entity_poly.entity_id
_entity_poly.type
_entity_poly.pdbx_seq_one_letter_code
_entity_poly.pdbx_strand_id
1 'polypeptide(L)' 'MDPKPLKYTSLEGLSEKQLKEPHDVLYAGYVKKTNEIREALKTADTAGANATYSHVRKLLL' A
#
# COMPACT_ATOMS: atom_id res chain seq x y z
N MET A 1 -1.60 2.06 9.21
CA MET A 1 -3.00 1.79 8.80
C MET A 1 -3.19 0.31 8.72
N ASP A 2 -4.35 -0.18 9.14
CA ASP A 2 -4.65 -1.61 9.14
C ASP A 2 -5.52 -1.99 7.92
N PRO A 3 -5.35 -3.20 7.35
CA PRO A 3 -6.20 -3.68 6.27
C PRO A 3 -7.66 -3.74 6.75
N LYS A 4 -8.55 -3.06 6.03
CA LYS A 4 -9.98 -3.10 6.34
C LYS A 4 -10.58 -4.42 5.85
N PRO A 5 -11.53 -5.03 6.57
CA PRO A 5 -12.18 -6.25 6.12
C PRO A 5 -13.07 -5.98 4.90
N LEU A 6 -13.29 -7.02 4.09
CA LEU A 6 -14.32 -7.00 3.05
C LEU A 6 -15.69 -6.80 3.68
N LYS A 7 -16.55 -6.03 3.00
CA LYS A 7 -17.93 -5.78 3.43
C LYS A 7 -18.88 -6.94 3.12
N TYR A 8 -18.41 -7.91 2.36
CA TYR A 8 -19.18 -9.03 1.84
C TYR A 8 -18.32 -10.30 1.87
N THR A 9 -18.96 -11.43 2.11
CA THR A 9 -18.34 -12.75 2.18
C THR A 9 -18.44 -13.52 0.87
N SER A 10 -19.38 -13.15 -0.01
CA SER A 10 -19.57 -13.74 -1.34
C SER A 10 -20.00 -12.67 -2.35
N LEU A 11 -19.71 -12.93 -3.63
CA LEU A 11 -20.16 -12.12 -4.75
C LEU A 11 -20.57 -13.08 -5.87
N GLU A 12 -21.78 -12.91 -6.42
CA GLU A 12 -22.23 -13.75 -7.53
C GLU A 12 -21.29 -13.60 -8.74
N GLY A 13 -20.89 -14.73 -9.32
CA GLY A 13 -19.91 -14.77 -10.42
C GLY A 13 -18.44 -14.76 -10.01
N LEU A 14 -18.10 -14.69 -8.70
CA LEU A 14 -16.74 -14.86 -8.20
C LEU A 14 -16.65 -16.00 -7.19
N SER A 15 -15.61 -16.82 -7.32
CA SER A 15 -15.30 -17.85 -6.32
C SER A 15 -14.73 -17.25 -5.04
N GLU A 16 -14.85 -17.97 -3.92
CA GLU A 16 -14.26 -17.55 -2.63
C GLU A 16 -12.75 -17.31 -2.74
N LYS A 17 -12.03 -18.15 -3.50
CA LYS A 17 -10.59 -18.00 -3.73
C LYS A 17 -10.28 -16.69 -4.46
N GLN A 18 -11.07 -16.34 -5.47
CA GLN A 18 -10.94 -15.08 -6.21
C GLN A 18 -11.28 -13.84 -5.36
N LEU A 19 -11.98 -14.00 -4.24
CA LEU A 19 -12.23 -12.91 -3.30
C LEU A 19 -11.14 -12.81 -2.23
N LYS A 20 -10.73 -13.96 -1.67
CA LYS A 20 -9.72 -14.01 -0.61
C LYS A 20 -8.32 -13.64 -1.10
N GLU A 21 -7.84 -14.21 -2.19
CA GLU A 21 -6.45 -13.97 -2.63
C GLU A 21 -6.17 -12.49 -2.91
N PRO A 22 -6.99 -11.74 -3.67
CA PRO A 22 -6.74 -10.33 -3.92
C PRO A 22 -6.85 -9.47 -2.65
N HIS A 23 -7.73 -9.82 -1.73
CA HIS A 23 -7.90 -9.04 -0.51
C HIS A 23 -6.83 -9.33 0.53
N ASP A 24 -6.65 -10.61 0.87
CA ASP A 24 -5.82 -11.03 2.00
C ASP A 24 -4.33 -10.99 1.65
N VAL A 25 -3.98 -11.09 0.37
CA VAL A 25 -2.58 -11.03 -0.10
C VAL A 25 -2.27 -9.68 -0.72
N LEU A 26 -2.97 -9.28 -1.79
CA LEU A 26 -2.60 -8.08 -2.54
C LEU A 26 -2.97 -6.81 -1.77
N TYR A 27 -4.21 -6.67 -1.32
CA TYR A 27 -4.64 -5.47 -0.59
C TYR A 27 -3.90 -5.33 0.74
N ALA A 28 -3.75 -6.41 1.52
CA ALA A 28 -2.91 -6.40 2.71
C ALA A 28 -1.46 -5.99 2.40
N GLY A 29 -0.89 -6.51 1.30
CA GLY A 29 0.43 -6.14 0.80
C GLY A 29 0.56 -4.65 0.46
N TYR A 30 -0.43 -4.08 -0.23
CA TYR A 30 -0.47 -2.65 -0.54
C TYR A 30 -0.56 -1.80 0.74
N VAL A 31 -1.41 -2.17 1.70
CA VAL A 31 -1.51 -1.45 2.98
C VAL A 31 -0.18 -1.47 3.73
N LYS A 32 0.50 -2.62 3.79
CA LYS A 32 1.83 -2.74 4.37
C LYS A 32 2.82 -1.81 3.67
N LYS A 33 2.85 -1.82 2.33
CA LYS A 33 3.78 -0.99 1.54
C LYS A 33 3.56 0.49 1.75
N THR A 34 2.31 0.92 1.81
CA THR A 34 1.96 2.32 2.10
C THR A 34 2.42 2.72 3.51
N ASN A 35 2.30 1.85 4.51
CA ASN A 35 2.80 2.13 5.85
C ASN A 35 4.33 2.28 5.85
N GLU A 36 5.06 1.38 5.20
CA GLU A 36 6.52 1.47 5.05
C GLU A 36 6.94 2.81 4.42
N ILE A 37 6.25 3.21 3.33
CA ILE A 37 6.49 4.48 2.65
C ILE A 37 6.23 5.68 3.56
N ARG A 38 5.10 5.67 4.31
CA ARG A 38 4.76 6.76 5.22
C ARG A 38 5.77 6.91 6.35
N GLU A 39 6.26 5.80 6.89
CA GLU A 39 7.33 5.84 7.90
C GLU A 39 8.63 6.39 7.30
N ALA A 40 9.02 5.93 6.12
CA ALA A 40 10.21 6.43 5.42
C ALA A 40 10.12 7.94 5.11
N LEU A 41 8.93 8.45 4.78
CA LEU A 41 8.70 9.88 4.54
C LEU A 41 8.88 10.75 5.79
N LYS A 42 8.63 10.24 7.01
CA LYS A 42 8.82 11.02 8.24
C LYS A 42 10.29 11.41 8.46
N THR A 43 11.20 10.55 8.02
CA THR A 43 12.65 10.73 8.18
C THR A 43 13.33 11.14 6.89
N ALA A 44 12.58 11.31 5.79
CA ALA A 44 13.15 11.67 4.52
C ALA A 44 13.62 13.14 4.56
N ASP A 45 14.90 13.36 4.27
CA ASP A 45 15.47 14.69 4.15
C ASP A 45 14.83 15.44 2.97
N THR A 46 14.10 16.51 3.29
CA THR A 46 13.42 17.38 2.33
C THR A 46 14.27 18.60 1.95
N ALA A 47 15.33 18.89 2.71
CA ALA A 47 16.19 20.07 2.52
C ALA A 47 17.35 19.79 1.55
N GLY A 48 17.88 18.56 1.54
CA GLY A 48 18.93 18.12 0.61
C GLY A 48 18.44 17.54 -0.73
N ALA A 49 17.15 17.73 -1.08
CA ALA A 49 16.53 17.10 -2.23
C ALA A 49 17.13 17.61 -3.56
N ASN A 50 18.12 16.88 -4.08
CA ASN A 50 18.72 17.07 -5.40
C ASN A 50 17.62 17.16 -6.48
N ALA A 51 17.67 18.22 -7.30
CA ALA A 51 16.69 18.51 -8.34
C ALA A 51 16.50 17.35 -9.35
N THR A 52 17.50 16.48 -9.49
CA THR A 52 17.52 15.36 -10.46
C THR A 52 17.06 14.03 -9.85
N TYR A 53 17.26 13.79 -8.56
CA TYR A 53 16.87 12.55 -7.87
C TYR A 53 16.56 12.85 -6.41
N SER A 54 15.30 12.75 -5.99
CA SER A 54 14.95 12.82 -4.57
C SER A 54 14.36 11.50 -4.11
N HIS A 55 14.90 10.98 -3.00
CA HIS A 55 14.38 9.79 -2.34
C HIS A 55 12.89 9.95 -1.99
N VAL A 56 12.49 11.18 -1.65
CA VAL A 56 11.10 11.59 -1.42
C VAL A 56 10.21 11.33 -2.64
N ARG A 57 10.67 11.63 -3.87
CA ARG A 57 9.87 11.43 -5.09
C ARG A 57 9.59 9.95 -5.36
N LYS A 58 10.54 9.06 -5.06
CA LYS A 58 10.36 7.61 -5.15
C LYS A 58 9.35 7.06 -4.13
N LEU A 59 9.21 7.74 -3.00
CA LEU A 59 8.23 7.39 -1.96
C LEU A 59 6.83 7.94 -2.24
N LEU A 60 6.70 8.96 -3.11
CA LEU A 60 5.42 9.59 -3.45
C LEU A 60 4.76 9.03 -4.74
N LEU A 61 5.50 8.28 -5.55
CA LEU A 61 5.01 7.59 -6.76
C LEU A 61 4.47 6.20 -6.42
#